data_AF-A0A379TUN1-F1
#
_entry.id   AF-A0A379TUN1-F1
#
_cell.length_a   1.000
_cell.length_b   1.000
_cell.length_c   1.000
_cell.angle_alpha   90.00
_cell.angle_beta   90.00
_cell.angle_gamma   90.00
#
_symmetry.space_group_name_H-M   'P 1'
#
loop_
_entity.id
_entity.type
_entity.pdbx_description
1 polymer ?
#
loop_
_entity_poly.entity_id
_entity_poly.type
_entity_poly.pdbx_seq_one_letter_code
_entity_poly.pdbx_strand_id
1 'polypeptide(L)'
;MQVTPADIFSGVTVLRLENGDEAVYIHGLFLECADIAQGDKPLTDIAARLAGLLKIPFRQITLPVPDDEEWCWNDIVDALLTGTGSGRSGV
;
A
#
# COMPACT_ATOMS: atom_id res chain seq x y z
N MET A 1 -0.30 -21.39 -0.09
CA MET A 1 -1.31 -20.67 0.72
C MET A 1 -1.76 -19.48 -0.11
N GLN A 2 -3.07 -19.32 -0.33
CA GLN A 2 -3.60 -18.08 -0.90
C GLN A 2 -3.59 -17.02 0.21
N VAL A 3 -2.97 -15.87 -0.04
CA VAL A 3 -3.02 -14.72 0.86
C VAL A 3 -4.40 -14.08 0.70
N THR A 4 -5.14 -13.94 1.78
CA THR A 4 -6.46 -13.29 1.75
C THR A 4 -6.32 -11.77 1.91
N PRO A 5 -7.31 -10.98 1.46
CA PRO A 5 -7.41 -9.54 1.77
C PRO A 5 -7.18 -9.23 3.26
N ALA A 6 -7.75 -10.07 4.14
CA ALA A 6 -7.61 -9.95 5.59
C ALA A 6 -6.16 -10.18 6.05
N ASP A 7 -5.39 -11.03 5.37
CA ASP A 7 -3.99 -11.27 5.70
C ASP A 7 -3.09 -10.09 5.31
N ILE A 8 -3.40 -9.42 4.18
CA ILE A 8 -2.69 -8.23 3.71
C ILE A 8 -2.79 -7.10 4.71
N PHE A 9 -3.98 -6.92 5.26
CA PHE A 9 -4.30 -5.82 6.15
C PHE A 9 -4.50 -6.28 7.60
N SER A 10 -3.84 -7.36 8.02
CA SER A 10 -3.96 -7.90 9.38
C SER A 10 -3.26 -7.07 10.47
N GLY A 11 -2.48 -6.05 10.09
CA GLY A 11 -1.72 -5.19 11.00
C GLY A 11 -1.40 -3.84 10.36
N VAL A 12 -0.15 -3.38 10.49
CA VAL A 12 0.34 -2.21 9.75
C VAL A 12 0.80 -2.66 8.36
N THR A 13 0.25 -2.03 7.33
CA THR A 13 0.58 -2.32 5.94
C THR A 13 1.02 -1.05 5.24
N VAL A 14 2.19 -1.09 4.61
CA VAL A 14 2.66 -0.04 3.71
C VAL A 14 2.45 -0.52 2.29
N LEU A 15 1.65 0.21 1.51
CA LEU A 15 1.67 0.11 0.07
C LEU A 15 2.67 1.12 -0.45
N ARG A 16 3.64 0.66 -1.23
CA ARG A 16 4.66 1.50 -1.84
C ARG A 16 4.58 1.39 -3.35
N LEU A 17 4.47 2.51 -4.03
CA LEU A 17 4.56 2.56 -5.48
C LEU A 17 6.02 2.59 -5.95
N GLU A 18 6.28 2.18 -7.19
CA GLU A 18 7.61 2.17 -7.79
C GLU A 18 8.25 3.57 -7.90
N ASN A 19 7.43 4.63 -8.01
CA ASN A 19 7.90 6.02 -7.93
C ASN A 19 8.32 6.43 -6.51
N GLY A 20 8.05 5.60 -5.51
CA GLY A 20 8.40 5.83 -4.11
C GLY A 20 7.23 6.26 -3.23
N ASP A 21 6.07 6.62 -3.79
CA ASP A 21 4.92 7.06 -3.00
C ASP A 21 4.46 5.96 -2.06
N GLU A 22 4.05 6.34 -0.85
CA GLU A 22 3.70 5.40 0.21
C GLU A 22 2.34 5.73 0.79
N ALA A 23 1.55 4.70 1.10
CA ALA A 23 0.37 4.80 1.94
C ALA A 23 0.44 3.78 3.07
N VAL A 24 0.09 4.22 4.27
CA VAL A 24 0.05 3.41 5.48
C VAL A 24 -1.38 3.07 5.83
N TYR A 25 -1.61 1.80 6.15
CA TYR A 25 -2.86 1.26 6.64
C TYR A 25 -2.66 0.57 7.98
N ILE A 26 -3.66 0.63 8.86
CA ILE A 26 -3.71 -0.17 10.09
C ILE A 26 -5.03 -0.94 10.10
N HIS A 27 -4.95 -2.26 10.12
CA HIS A 27 -6.12 -3.13 10.05
C HIS A 27 -7.05 -2.81 8.86
N GLY A 28 -6.45 -2.38 7.74
CA GLY A 28 -7.15 -2.00 6.50
C GLY A 28 -7.70 -0.58 6.48
N LEU A 29 -7.58 0.17 7.58
CA LEU A 29 -7.96 1.59 7.62
C LEU A 29 -6.80 2.45 7.16
N PHE A 30 -7.06 3.34 6.20
CA PHE A 30 -6.10 4.34 5.76
C PHE A 30 -5.70 5.25 6.93
N LEU A 31 -4.38 5.47 7.08
CA LEU A 31 -3.83 6.35 8.10
C LEU A 31 -3.26 7.62 7.49
N GLU A 32 -2.32 7.48 6.56
CA GLU A 32 -1.59 8.60 5.96
C GLU A 32 -0.89 8.16 4.66
N CYS A 33 -0.59 9.11 3.78
CA CYS A 33 0.26 8.89 2.61
C CYS A 33 1.40 9.92 2.49
N ALA A 34 2.39 9.60 1.65
CA ALA A 34 3.50 10.46 1.32
C ALA A 34 3.66 10.52 -0.21
N ASP A 35 3.64 11.74 -0.73
CA ASP A 35 3.98 12.06 -2.11
C ASP A 35 5.48 12.42 -2.18
N ILE A 36 6.28 11.46 -2.64
CA ILE A 36 7.73 11.61 -2.66
C ILE A 36 8.15 12.64 -3.71
N ALA A 37 7.41 12.77 -4.80
CA ALA A 37 7.68 13.77 -5.82
C ALA A 37 7.47 15.20 -5.30
N GLN A 38 6.56 15.40 -4.34
CA GLN A 38 6.35 16.68 -3.65
C GLN A 38 7.28 16.91 -2.45
N GLY A 39 8.16 15.95 -2.14
CA GLY A 39 9.16 16.07 -1.10
C GLY A 39 8.72 15.59 0.27
N ASP A 40 7.63 14.83 0.36
CA ASP A 40 7.24 14.16 1.60
C ASP A 40 8.32 13.15 2.03
N LYS A 41 8.35 12.88 3.32
CA LYS A 41 9.25 11.88 3.88
C LYS A 41 8.60 10.49 3.78
N PRO A 42 9.37 9.45 3.44
CA PRO A 42 8.88 8.07 3.49
C PRO A 42 8.31 7.72 4.87
N LEU A 43 7.18 7.02 4.87
CA LEU A 43 6.44 6.59 6.05
C LEU A 43 6.83 5.18 6.51
N THR A 44 7.52 4.39 5.68
CA THR A 44 7.89 3.00 5.97
C THR A 44 8.55 2.81 7.34
N ASP A 45 9.54 3.64 7.69
CA ASP A 45 10.29 3.49 8.94
C ASP A 45 9.42 3.78 10.17
N ILE A 46 8.55 4.79 10.10
CA ILE A 46 7.63 5.11 11.20
C ILE A 46 6.53 4.06 11.31
N ALA A 47 6.03 3.54 10.19
CA ALA A 47 5.05 2.47 10.15
C ALA A 47 5.59 1.17 10.77
N ALA A 48 6.84 0.79 10.45
CA ALA A 48 7.50 -0.37 11.04
C ALA A 48 7.67 -0.24 12.56
N ARG A 49 8.07 0.95 13.03
CA ARG A 49 8.17 1.25 14.47
C ARG A 49 6.81 1.20 15.16
N LEU A 50 5.78 1.75 14.52
CA LEU A 50 4.41 1.75 15.03
C LEU A 50 3.88 0.32 15.19
N ALA A 51 4.09 -0.54 14.19
CA ALA A 51 3.73 -1.96 14.28
C ALA A 51 4.41 -2.64 15.48
N GLY A 52 5.70 -2.37 15.68
CA GLY A 52 6.47 -2.88 16.82
C GLY A 52 5.94 -2.41 18.17
N LEU A 53 5.55 -1.13 18.29
CA LEU A 53 4.94 -0.58 19.50
C LEU A 53 3.58 -1.22 19.81
N LEU A 54 2.76 -1.41 18.78
CA LEU A 54 1.42 -2.00 18.88
C LEU A 54 1.45 -3.53 19.00
N LYS A 55 2.60 -4.17 18.78
CA LYS A 55 2.78 -5.63 18.75
C LYS A 55 1.86 -6.32 17.74
N ILE A 56 1.66 -5.67 16.59
CA ILE A 56 0.89 -6.22 15.46
C ILE A 56 1.81 -6.46 14.25
N PRO A 57 1.41 -7.30 13.28
CA PRO A 57 2.23 -7.56 12.10
C PRO A 57 2.56 -6.28 11.31
N PHE A 58 3.75 -6.26 10.70
CA PHE A 58 4.14 -5.26 9.70
C PHE A 58 4.27 -5.94 8.34
N ARG A 59 3.76 -5.28 7.29
CA ARG A 59 3.94 -5.71 5.90
C ARG A 59 4.21 -4.50 5.01
N GLN A 60 5.09 -4.68 4.03
CA GLN A 60 5.26 -3.74 2.93
C GLN A 60 5.00 -4.48 1.62
N ILE A 61 4.26 -3.85 0.71
CA ILE A 61 4.00 -4.37 -0.63
C ILE A 61 4.40 -3.30 -1.63
N THR A 62 5.27 -3.66 -2.58
CA THR A 62 5.66 -2.77 -3.67
C THR A 62 4.79 -3.05 -4.91
N LEU A 63 4.25 -2.01 -5.53
CA LEU A 63 3.31 -2.06 -6.65
C LEU A 63 3.74 -1.09 -7.76
N PRO A 64 3.40 -1.35 -9.03
CA PRO A 64 3.61 -0.39 -10.10
C PRO A 64 2.75 0.86 -9.87
N VAL A 65 3.21 2.00 -10.38
CA VAL A 65 2.40 3.23 -10.44
C VAL A 65 1.24 2.99 -11.41
N PRO A 66 -0.02 3.32 -11.06
CA PRO A 66 -1.12 3.25 -12.01
C PRO A 66 -0.88 4.15 -13.24
N ASP A 67 -1.29 3.68 -14.42
CA ASP A 67 -1.18 4.44 -15.68
C ASP A 67 -2.17 5.61 -15.75
N ASP A 68 -3.29 5.52 -15.04
CA ASP A 68 -4.32 6.55 -14.98
C ASP A 68 -3.89 7.67 -14.02
N GLU A 69 -3.58 8.86 -14.52
CA GLU A 69 -3.11 10.00 -13.71
C GLU A 69 -4.09 10.47 -12.62
N GLU A 70 -5.39 10.12 -12.70
CA GLU A 70 -6.40 10.48 -11.69
C GLU A 70 -6.60 9.39 -10.62
N TRP A 71 -5.67 8.43 -10.51
CA TRP A 71 -5.74 7.34 -9.54
C TRP A 71 -5.80 7.83 -8.08
N CYS A 72 -6.46 7.06 -7.22
CA CYS A 72 -6.36 7.20 -5.77
C CYS A 72 -5.96 5.89 -5.09
N TRP A 73 -5.60 5.96 -3.81
CA TRP A 73 -5.17 4.78 -3.05
C TRP A 73 -6.24 3.69 -2.93
N ASN A 74 -7.53 4.05 -2.99
CA ASN A 74 -8.61 3.06 -2.97
C ASN A 74 -8.61 2.20 -4.25
N ASP A 75 -8.32 2.78 -5.41
CA ASP A 75 -8.23 2.03 -6.67
C ASP A 75 -7.11 0.99 -6.61
N ILE A 76 -5.98 1.36 -6.00
CA ILE A 76 -4.85 0.45 -5.77
C ILE A 76 -5.24 -0.69 -4.83
N VAL A 77 -5.94 -0.38 -3.73
CA VAL A 77 -6.44 -1.39 -2.80
C VAL A 77 -7.41 -2.32 -3.52
N ASP A 78 -8.38 -1.79 -4.25
CA ASP A 78 -9.35 -2.61 -4.99
C ASP A 78 -8.64 -3.53 -6.00
N ALA A 79 -7.70 -3.01 -6.79
CA ALA A 79 -6.89 -3.79 -7.73
C ALA A 79 -6.07 -4.90 -7.04
N LEU A 80 -5.53 -4.61 -5.85
CA LEU A 80 -4.79 -5.59 -5.04
C LEU A 80 -5.72 -6.71 -4.54
N LEU A 81 -6.94 -6.37 -4.13
CA LEU A 81 -7.90 -7.32 -3.57
C LEU A 81 -8.58 -8.19 -4.63
N THR A 82 -8.80 -7.65 -5.83
CA THR A 82 -9.37 -8.40 -6.97
C THR A 82 -8.33 -9.26 -7.68
N GLY A 83 -7.05 -9.14 -7.33
CA GLY A 83 -5.95 -9.87 -7.98
C GLY A 83 -5.66 -9.39 -9.40
N THR A 84 -6.25 -8.27 -9.81
CA THR A 84 -5.96 -7.59 -11.07
C THR A 84 -4.91 -6.52 -10.81
N GLY A 85 -3.67 -6.94 -10.52
CA GLY A 85 -2.55 -6.05 -10.79
C GLY A 85 -2.64 -5.64 -12.25
N SER A 86 -2.77 -4.34 -12.54
CA SER A 86 -2.87 -3.82 -13.90
C SER A 86 -1.73 -4.37 -14.74
N GLY A 87 -2.07 -5.36 -15.54
CA GLY A 87 -1.15 -6.28 -16.19
C GLY A 87 -1.92 -7.08 -17.22
N ARG A 88 -2.83 -6.41 -17.95
CA ARG A 88 -3.35 -6.74 -19.28
C ARG A 88 -4.62 -5.93 -19.55
N SER A 89 -4.54 -5.04 -20.52
CA SER A 89 -5.57 -4.98 -21.54
C SER A 89 -4.89 -4.80 -22.89
N GLY A 90 -4.77 -5.92 -23.61
CA GLY A 90 -4.50 -5.89 -25.03
C GLY A 90 -5.82 -5.76 -25.76
N VAL A 91 -5.95 -4.70 -26.55
CA VAL A 91 -6.50 -4.72 -27.90
C VAL A 91 -5.61 -3.84 -28.76
#